data_AF-A0A949M3N7-F1
#
_entry.id   AF-A0A949M3N7-F1
#
_cell.length_a   1.000
_cell.length_b   1.000
_cell.length_c   1.000
_cell.angle_alpha   90.00
_cell.angle_beta   90.00
_cell.angle_gamma   90.00
#
_symmetry.space_group_name_H-M   'P 1'
#
loop_
_entity.id
_entity.type
_entity.pdbx_description
1 polymer ?
#
loop_
_entity_poly.entity_id
_entity_poly.type
_entity_poly.pdbx_seq_one_letter_code
_entity_poly.pdbx_strand_id
1 'polypeptide(L)' 'MSELSIGLECPSCHEPWLRPTTVAGRYRCVYCLHRYELRSVCPGCGEHQTIVRMSSTATTECSHCGTSMLVEV' A
#
# COMPACT_ATOMS: atom_id res chain seq x y z
N MET A 1 7.81 19.14 -14.91
CA MET A 1 7.21 17.88 -15.41
C MET A 1 6.67 17.18 -14.18
N SER A 2 5.37 17.35 -13.92
CA SER A 2 4.69 16.71 -12.81
C SER A 2 4.47 15.26 -13.20
N GLU A 3 5.21 14.34 -12.57
CA GLU A 3 4.88 12.91 -12.55
C GLU A 3 3.43 12.79 -12.08
N LEU A 4 2.51 12.62 -13.03
CA LEU A 4 1.16 12.16 -12.76
C LEU A 4 1.33 10.81 -12.08
N SER A 5 1.12 10.76 -10.77
CA SER A 5 1.18 9.54 -9.96
C SER A 5 0.11 8.57 -10.47
N ILE A 6 0.51 7.68 -11.38
CA ILE A 6 -0.36 6.70 -12.09
C ILE A 6 -1.17 5.86 -11.10
N GLY A 7 -0.62 5.64 -9.91
CA GLY A 7 -1.27 5.04 -8.75
C GLY A 7 -0.22 4.43 -7.83
N LEU A 8 -0.68 3.66 -6.85
CA LEU A 8 0.20 2.84 -6.04
C LEU A 8 0.54 1.54 -6.79
N GLU A 9 1.76 1.05 -6.61
CA GLU A 9 2.21 -0.23 -7.16
C GLU A 9 1.58 -1.40 -6.40
N CYS A 10 1.10 -2.41 -7.13
CA CYS A 10 0.60 -3.64 -6.54
C CYS A 10 1.77 -4.57 -6.18
N PRO A 11 1.89 -5.06 -4.93
CA PRO A 11 3.00 -5.92 -4.53
C PRO A 11 2.96 -7.34 -5.14
N SER A 12 1.87 -7.73 -5.82
CA SER A 12 1.77 -9.03 -6.51
C SER A 12 2.06 -8.93 -8.00
N CYS A 13 1.47 -7.97 -8.71
CA CYS A 13 1.63 -7.86 -10.16
C CYS A 13 2.50 -6.69 -10.61
N HIS A 14 3.03 -5.87 -9.68
CA HIS A 14 3.91 -4.72 -9.94
C HIS A 14 3.33 -3.62 -10.84
N GLU A 15 2.03 -3.69 -11.12
CA GLU A 15 1.33 -2.68 -11.89
C GLU A 15 0.90 -1.50 -11.00
N PRO A 16 0.91 -0.25 -11.50
CA PRO A 16 0.58 0.96 -10.75
C PRO A 16 -0.94 1.18 -10.57
N TRP A 17 -1.74 0.10 -10.67
CA TRP A 17 -3.21 0.14 -10.66
C TRP A 17 -3.81 -0.24 -9.30
N LEU A 18 -3.06 -0.08 -8.20
CA LEU A 18 -3.58 -0.30 -6.85
C LEU A 18 -4.44 0.91 -6.43
N ARG A 19 -5.71 0.65 -6.11
CA ARG A 19 -6.68 1.68 -5.75
C ARG A 19 -7.18 1.50 -4.32
N PRO A 20 -7.36 2.58 -3.54
CA PRO A 20 -8.01 2.50 -2.24
C PRO A 20 -9.49 2.12 -2.40
N THR A 21 -10.03 1.41 -1.42
CA THR A 21 -11.45 1.07 -1.34
C THR A 21 -12.20 2.04 -0.45
N THR A 22 -13.51 1.82 -0.26
CA THR A 22 -14.32 2.60 0.69
C THR A 22 -13.90 2.40 2.15
N VAL A 23 -13.14 1.34 2.45
CA VAL A 23 -12.61 1.06 3.78
C VAL A 23 -11.19 1.61 3.89
N ALA A 24 -10.96 2.47 4.88
CA ALA A 24 -9.65 3.06 5.13
C ALA A 24 -8.58 1.97 5.36
N GLY A 25 -7.43 2.11 4.72
CA GLY A 25 -6.35 1.13 4.79
C GLY A 25 -6.59 -0.14 3.95
N ARG A 26 -7.69 -0.26 3.22
CA ARG A 26 -7.90 -1.36 2.27
C ARG A 26 -7.72 -0.92 0.84
N TYR A 27 -6.98 -1.72 0.09
CA TYR A 27 -6.62 -1.50 -1.29
C TYR A 27 -7.02 -2.69 -2.15
N ARG A 28 -7.29 -2.44 -3.42
CA ARG A 28 -7.56 -3.48 -4.41
C ARG A 28 -6.83 -3.16 -5.70
N CYS A 29 -6.14 -4.15 -6.25
CA CYS A 29 -5.56 -4.02 -7.58
C CYS A 29 -6.67 -4.15 -8.63
N VAL A 30 -6.71 -3.24 -9.60
CA VAL A 30 -7.69 -3.32 -10.70
C VAL A 30 -7.28 -4.36 -11.75
N TYR A 31 -5.98 -4.67 -11.85
CA TYR A 31 -5.44 -5.62 -12.82
C TYR A 31 -5.56 -7.07 -12.32
N CYS A 32 -4.89 -7.41 -11.21
CA CYS A 32 -4.86 -8.78 -10.69
C CYS A 32 -5.98 -9.08 -9.66
N LEU A 33 -6.84 -8.09 -9.33
CA LEU A 33 -7.98 -8.22 -8.41
C LEU A 33 -7.66 -8.61 -6.96
N HIS A 34 -6.39 -8.80 -6.61
CA HIS A 34 -5.94 -9.05 -5.25
C HIS A 34 -6.27 -7.87 -4.32
N ARG A 35 -6.57 -8.21 -3.07
CA ARG A 35 -6.99 -7.27 -2.02
C ARG A 35 -5.90 -7.19 -0.99
N TYR A 36 -5.68 -5.99 -0.49
CA TYR A 36 -4.64 -5.71 0.49
C TYR A 36 -5.19 -4.89 1.64
N GLU A 37 -4.64 -5.13 2.81
CA GLU A 37 -4.85 -4.36 4.01
C GLU A 37 -3.52 -3.77 4.48
N LEU A 38 -3.50 -2.46 4.72
CA LEU A 38 -2.36 -1.75 5.26
C LEU A 38 -2.28 -2.00 6.76
N ARG A 39 -1.17 -2.62 7.18
CA ARG A 39 -0.91 -2.95 8.59
C ARG A 39 0.08 -1.96 9.19
N SER A 40 -0.09 -1.63 10.47
CA SER A 40 0.88 -0.83 11.22
C SER A 40 2.15 -1.63 11.52
N VAL A 41 2.05 -2.95 11.69
CA VAL A 41 3.20 -3.84 11.85
C VAL A 41 3.75 -4.21 10.49
N CYS A 42 5.05 -4.02 10.27
CA CYS A 42 5.71 -4.45 9.06
C CYS A 42 5.76 -5.99 8.97
N PRO A 43 5.32 -6.60 7.86
CA PRO A 43 5.40 -8.06 7.68
C PRO A 43 6.84 -8.55 7.44
N GLY A 44 7.76 -7.68 7.02
CA GLY A 44 9.15 -8.04 6.74
C GLY A 44 10.06 -8.02 7.98
N CYS A 45 10.00 -6.96 8.78
CA CYS A 45 10.89 -6.77 9.93
C CYS A 45 10.18 -6.72 11.30
N GLY A 46 8.85 -6.70 11.34
CA GLY A 46 8.08 -6.60 12.59
C GLY A 46 7.99 -5.21 13.20
N GLU A 47 8.60 -4.19 12.59
CA GLU A 47 8.61 -2.83 13.11
C GLU A 47 7.21 -2.19 13.05
N HIS A 48 6.84 -1.46 14.10
CA HIS A 48 5.57 -0.75 14.16
C HIS A 48 5.72 0.65 13.57
N GLN A 49 4.96 0.95 12.51
CA GLN A 49 4.94 2.26 11.86
C GLN A 49 3.66 3.05 12.12
N THR A 50 3.83 4.35 12.32
CA THR A 50 2.72 5.30 12.39
C THR A 50 2.21 5.61 10.99
N ILE A 51 1.09 5.01 10.60
CA ILE A 51 0.43 5.30 9.32
C ILE A 51 -0.34 6.62 9.45
N VAL A 52 0.17 7.67 8.82
CA VAL A 52 -0.49 8.98 8.78
C VAL A 52 -1.74 8.90 7.89
N ARG A 53 -2.92 9.04 8.49
CA ARG A 53 -4.24 8.93 7.85
C ARG A 53 -4.63 10.18 7.04
N MET A 54 -3.81 10.61 6.09
CA MET A 54 -4.28 11.49 5.00
C MET A 54 -4.57 10.60 3.79
N SER A 55 -5.78 10.71 3.24
CA SER A 55 -6.42 9.80 2.28
C SER A 55 -5.65 9.56 0.97
N SER A 56 -4.58 10.30 0.72
CA SER A 56 -3.73 10.20 -0.48
C SER A 56 -2.24 9.99 -0.21
N THR A 57 -1.78 9.99 1.05
CA THR A 57 -0.34 9.94 1.39
C THR A 57 0.01 8.83 2.38
N ALA A 58 -0.82 7.78 2.47
CA ALA A 58 -0.50 6.64 3.32
C ALA A 58 0.79 5.97 2.81
N THR A 59 1.82 5.93 3.65
CA THR A 59 3.07 5.22 3.36
C THR A 59 2.78 3.73 3.28
N THR A 60 2.86 3.15 2.08
CA THR A 60 2.65 1.71 1.83
C THR A 60 3.93 0.90 1.99
N GLU A 61 5.03 1.53 2.39
CA GLU A 61 6.35 0.92 2.55
C GLU A 61 6.89 1.13 3.96
N CYS A 62 7.68 0.17 4.42
CA CYS A 62 8.34 0.24 5.71
C CYS A 62 9.50 1.24 5.65
N SER A 63 9.54 2.24 6.51
CA SER A 63 10.68 3.18 6.57
C SER A 63 11.95 2.52 7.14
N HIS A 64 11.83 1.37 7.81
CA HIS A 64 12.98 0.63 8.32
C HIS A 64 13.60 -0.31 7.28
N CYS A 65 12.79 -1.16 6.63
CA CYS A 65 13.29 -2.21 5.73
C CYS A 65 12.84 -2.05 4.27
N GLY A 66 12.05 -1.03 3.93
CA GLY A 66 11.51 -0.82 2.58
C GLY A 66 10.44 -1.82 2.14
N THR A 67 10.14 -2.84 2.95
CA THR A 67 9.13 -3.86 2.59
C THR A 67 7.74 -3.24 2.53
N SER A 68 6.89 -3.74 1.62
CA SER A 68 5.49 -3.32 1.57
C SER A 68 4.77 -3.59 2.88
N MET A 69 4.07 -2.58 3.39
CA MET A 69 3.19 -2.67 4.57
C MET A 69 1.80 -3.20 4.18
N LEU A 70 1.58 -3.51 2.90
CA LEU A 70 0.35 -4.06 2.37
C LEU A 70 0.37 -5.59 2.47
N VAL A 71 -0.59 -6.15 3.20
CA VAL A 71 -0.75 -7.59 3.39
C VAL A 71 -1.97 -8.06 2.63
N GLU A 72 -1.84 -9.15 1.86
CA GLU A 72 -2.95 -9.75 1.12
C GLU A 72 -4.02 -10.33 2.06
N VAL A 73 -5.30 -10.13 1.73
CA VAL A 73 -6.47 -10.56 2.55
C VAL A 73 -7.61 -11.18 1.74
#